data_AF-A0A1R4L1H1-F1
#
_entry.id   AF-A0A1R4L1H1-F1
#
_cell.length_a   1.000
_cell.length_b   1.000
_cell.length_c   1.000
_cell.angle_alpha   90.00
_cell.angle_beta   90.00
_cell.angle_gamma   90.00
#
_symmetry.space_group_name_H-M   'P 1'
#
loop_
_entity.id
_entity.type
_entity.pdbx_description
1 polymer ?
#
loop_
_entity_poly.entity_id
_entity_poly.type
_entity_poly.pdbx_seq_one_letter_code
_entity_poly.pdbx_strand_id
1 'polypeptide(L)'
;MNTINLTKSLKTLLGVAVLGLAALTQSFSENARVEKVEKLAGETWVNTSNSGEYSQLAIPEEYQSANCQQTNQHSCAFVRTAQPGTVPSSFDAEEAADLEAAGLIEEVDSNKGVYTP
;
A
#
# COMPACT_ATOMS: atom_id res chain seq x y z
N MET A 1 13.23 61.52 28.13
CA MET A 1 12.50 62.78 27.84
C MET A 1 12.29 62.84 26.34
N ASN A 2 11.10 62.43 25.87
CA ASN A 2 9.95 63.30 25.55
C ASN A 2 10.13 63.92 24.14
N THR A 3 9.20 63.87 23.19
CA THR A 3 7.80 63.42 23.17
C THR A 3 7.34 63.24 21.73
N ILE A 4 6.31 62.42 21.58
CA ILE A 4 5.55 62.07 20.38
C ILE A 4 4.67 63.25 19.90
N ASN A 5 4.37 63.33 18.60
CA ASN A 5 3.08 63.84 18.08
C ASN A 5 2.79 63.14 16.74
N LEU A 6 1.86 62.18 16.66
CA LEU A 6 0.39 62.21 16.60
C LEU A 6 -0.20 62.41 15.19
N THR A 7 -0.80 61.32 14.67
CA THR A 7 -2.08 61.21 13.92
C THR A 7 -2.28 62.01 12.62
N LYS A 8 -2.81 61.45 11.52
CA LYS A 8 -4.08 60.69 11.39
C LYS A 8 -4.17 60.13 9.95
N SER A 9 -4.63 58.87 9.80
CA SER A 9 -5.68 58.35 8.86
C SER A 9 -5.81 58.94 7.44
N LEU A 10 -6.07 58.23 6.34
CA LEU A 10 -6.62 56.89 6.08
C LEU A 10 -6.68 56.71 4.54
N LYS A 11 -6.66 55.45 4.06
CA LYS A 11 -7.18 54.93 2.78
C LYS A 11 -6.49 55.35 1.47
N THR A 12 -5.93 54.36 0.77
CA THR A 12 -6.60 53.78 -0.42
C THR A 12 -6.07 52.38 -0.73
N LEU A 13 -7.00 51.44 -0.96
CA LEU A 13 -6.77 50.06 -1.39
C LEU A 13 -6.22 50.01 -2.82
N LEU A 14 -5.18 49.21 -3.04
CA LEU A 14 -5.00 48.35 -4.22
C LEU A 14 -4.37 47.06 -3.67
N GLY A 15 -5.05 45.91 -3.61
CA GLY A 15 -5.77 45.30 -4.72
C GLY A 15 -4.83 44.42 -5.52
N VAL A 16 -4.17 43.44 -4.89
CA VAL A 16 -3.51 42.34 -5.61
C VAL A 16 -4.33 41.09 -5.34
N ALA A 17 -5.25 40.83 -6.26
CA ALA A 17 -5.88 39.53 -6.37
C ALA A 17 -4.78 38.53 -6.74
N VAL A 18 -4.40 37.67 -5.80
CA VAL A 18 -3.57 36.50 -6.10
C VAL A 18 -4.47 35.57 -6.91
N LEU A 19 -4.25 35.57 -8.22
CA LEU A 19 -4.82 34.58 -9.14
C LEU A 19 -4.40 33.20 -8.66
N GLY A 20 -5.40 32.41 -8.31
CA GLY A 20 -5.21 31.02 -7.92
C GLY A 20 -4.55 30.25 -9.06
N LEU A 21 -3.47 29.56 -8.73
CA LEU A 21 -3.20 28.26 -9.32
C LEU A 21 -3.53 27.22 -8.23
N ALA A 22 -4.81 26.88 -8.13
CA ALA A 22 -5.15 25.55 -7.66
C ALA A 22 -4.70 24.61 -8.77
N ALA A 23 -3.46 24.13 -8.68
CA ALA A 23 -3.06 22.96 -9.43
C ALA A 23 -3.96 21.83 -8.95
N LEU A 24 -5.03 21.57 -9.69
CA LEU A 24 -5.76 20.33 -9.60
C LEU A 24 -4.79 19.24 -10.06
N THR A 25 -3.98 18.73 -9.13
CA THR A 25 -3.33 17.45 -9.32
C THR A 25 -4.47 16.43 -9.35
N GLN A 26 -4.94 16.13 -10.55
CA GLN A 26 -5.62 14.88 -10.82
C GLN A 26 -4.56 13.80 -10.59
N SER A 27 -4.42 13.34 -9.35
CA SER A 27 -3.54 12.23 -9.04
C SER A 27 -4.20 10.98 -9.59
N PHE A 28 -3.70 10.59 -10.76
CA PHE A 28 -3.96 9.38 -11.52
C PHE A 28 -4.36 8.19 -10.64
N SER A 29 -5.61 7.74 -10.81
CA SER A 29 -6.08 6.42 -10.34
C SER A 29 -5.57 5.29 -11.26
N GLU A 30 -4.36 5.44 -11.79
CA GLU A 30 -3.63 4.46 -12.60
C GLU A 30 -2.47 3.84 -11.81
N ASN A 31 -1.93 4.57 -10.81
CA ASN A 31 -0.79 4.09 -10.01
C ASN A 31 -1.12 2.81 -9.23
N ALA A 32 -2.32 2.66 -8.66
CA ALA A 32 -2.66 1.48 -7.88
C ALA A 32 -2.69 0.17 -8.71
N ARG A 33 -2.98 0.27 -10.02
CA ARG A 33 -2.92 -0.90 -10.92
C ARG A 33 -1.48 -1.23 -11.31
N VAL A 34 -0.67 -0.22 -11.63
CA VAL A 34 0.75 -0.41 -11.97
C VAL A 34 1.52 -0.94 -10.75
N GLU A 35 1.27 -0.39 -9.57
CA GLU A 35 1.89 -0.79 -8.30
C GLU A 35 1.54 -2.25 -7.93
N LYS A 36 0.30 -2.69 -8.15
CA LYS A 36 -0.10 -4.10 -7.94
C LYS A 36 0.53 -5.07 -8.95
N VAL A 37 0.65 -4.66 -10.22
CA VAL A 37 1.29 -5.47 -11.26
C VAL A 37 2.80 -5.57 -11.04
N GLU A 38 3.47 -4.48 -10.64
CA GLU A 38 4.89 -4.50 -10.29
C GLU A 38 5.16 -5.30 -9.02
N LYS A 39 4.24 -5.24 -8.05
CA LYS A 39 4.34 -6.01 -6.81
C LYS A 39 4.25 -7.52 -7.04
N LEU A 40 3.52 -7.99 -8.05
CA LEU A 40 3.37 -9.41 -8.41
C LEU A 40 4.47 -9.95 -9.36
N ALA A 41 5.53 -9.18 -9.63
CA ALA A 41 6.64 -9.64 -10.48
C ALA A 41 7.50 -10.76 -9.85
N GLY A 42 7.25 -11.08 -8.58
CA GLY A 42 7.90 -12.16 -7.83
C GLY A 42 7.00 -13.35 -7.57
N GLU A 43 7.55 -14.36 -6.89
CA GLU A 43 6.78 -15.51 -6.40
C GLU A 43 5.67 -15.04 -5.46
N THR A 44 4.46 -15.60 -5.63
CA THR A 44 3.30 -15.27 -4.80
C THR A 44 2.85 -16.53 -4.08
N TRP A 45 2.50 -16.43 -2.80
CA TRP A 45 1.94 -17.51 -2.01
C TRP A 45 0.55 -17.14 -1.55
N VAL A 46 -0.37 -18.10 -1.58
CA VAL A 46 -1.77 -17.90 -1.19
C VAL A 46 -2.12 -18.79 -0.02
N ASN A 47 -2.95 -18.28 0.90
CA ASN A 47 -3.45 -19.07 2.02
C ASN A 47 -4.49 -20.09 1.53
N THR A 48 -4.20 -21.36 1.68
CA THR A 48 -5.03 -22.48 1.21
C THR A 48 -5.90 -23.10 2.30
N SER A 49 -5.75 -22.71 3.56
CA SER A 49 -6.50 -23.31 4.67
C SER A 49 -6.82 -22.37 5.82
N ASN A 50 -7.80 -22.73 6.64
CA ASN A 50 -8.19 -21.91 7.80
C ASN A 50 -7.15 -21.90 8.92
N SER A 51 -6.20 -22.84 8.91
CA SER A 51 -5.04 -22.87 9.80
C SER A 51 -3.87 -22.00 9.30
N GLY A 52 -3.96 -21.43 8.09
CA GLY A 52 -2.92 -20.57 7.54
C GLY A 52 -1.78 -21.33 6.87
N GLU A 53 -2.09 -22.30 6.01
CA GLU A 53 -1.07 -22.97 5.19
C GLU A 53 -0.95 -22.28 3.83
N TYR A 54 0.27 -21.88 3.47
CA TYR A 54 0.55 -21.15 2.25
C TYR A 54 1.20 -22.04 1.21
N SER A 55 0.70 -21.93 -0.02
CA SER A 55 1.29 -22.59 -1.19
C SER A 55 1.60 -21.56 -2.27
N GLN A 56 2.72 -21.76 -2.96
CA GLN A 56 3.11 -20.91 -4.08
C GLN A 56 2.08 -21.01 -5.21
N LEU A 57 1.59 -19.87 -5.68
CA LEU A 57 0.73 -19.76 -6.84
C LEU A 57 1.56 -20.03 -8.09
N ALA A 58 1.06 -20.94 -8.95
CA ALA A 58 1.80 -21.35 -10.15
C ALA A 58 2.01 -20.20 -11.14
N ILE A 59 1.05 -19.28 -11.23
CA ILE A 59 1.10 -18.09 -12.08
C ILE A 59 0.76 -16.88 -11.20
N PRO A 60 1.78 -16.17 -10.67
CA PRO A 60 1.59 -15.02 -9.78
C PRO A 60 0.64 -13.95 -10.33
N GLU A 61 0.69 -13.68 -11.64
CA GLU A 61 -0.14 -12.66 -12.28
C GLU A 61 -1.63 -12.98 -12.31
N GLU A 62 -2.01 -14.25 -12.02
CA GLU A 62 -3.40 -14.67 -11.91
C GLU A 62 -4.00 -14.43 -10.52
N TYR A 63 -3.22 -13.94 -9.55
CA TYR A 63 -3.76 -13.59 -8.24
C TYR A 63 -4.85 -12.50 -8.34
N GLN A 64 -6.06 -12.85 -7.91
CA GLN A 64 -7.18 -11.92 -7.81
C GLN A 64 -7.63 -11.78 -6.36
N SER A 65 -7.52 -10.57 -5.81
CA SER A 65 -7.97 -10.26 -4.44
C SER A 65 -9.44 -10.64 -4.18
N ALA A 66 -10.29 -10.64 -5.22
CA ALA A 66 -11.69 -11.03 -5.14
C ALA A 66 -11.91 -12.53 -4.83
N ASN A 67 -10.89 -13.36 -5.09
CA ASN A 67 -10.91 -14.80 -4.80
C ASN A 67 -10.54 -15.09 -3.33
N CYS A 68 -10.29 -14.05 -2.54
CA CYS A 68 -10.09 -14.19 -1.11
C CYS A 68 -11.40 -14.32 -0.35
N GLN A 69 -11.65 -15.48 0.25
CA GLN A 69 -12.79 -15.71 1.12
C GLN A 69 -12.44 -15.32 2.55
N GLN A 70 -13.08 -14.28 3.09
CA GLN A 70 -12.82 -13.76 4.44
C GLN A 70 -13.28 -14.70 5.56
N THR A 71 -12.58 -15.82 5.75
CA THR A 71 -12.94 -16.90 6.67
C THR A 71 -12.05 -16.99 7.90
N ASN A 72 -10.89 -16.33 7.89
CA ASN A 72 -9.91 -16.35 8.98
C ASN A 72 -9.12 -15.03 9.02
N GLN A 73 -8.20 -14.92 9.99
CA GLN A 73 -7.40 -13.71 10.23
C GLN A 73 -6.06 -13.66 9.48
N HIS A 74 -5.69 -14.74 8.79
CA HIS A 74 -4.41 -14.86 8.09
C HIS A 74 -4.44 -14.10 6.77
N SER A 75 -3.31 -13.52 6.38
CA SER A 75 -3.16 -12.82 5.10
C SER A 75 -3.55 -13.71 3.94
N CYS A 76 -4.29 -13.18 2.98
CA CYS A 76 -4.77 -14.01 1.88
C CYS A 76 -3.65 -14.43 0.94
N ALA A 77 -2.69 -13.52 0.74
CA ALA A 77 -1.54 -13.77 -0.08
C ALA A 77 -0.33 -12.94 0.36
N PHE A 78 0.84 -13.51 0.14
CA PHE A 78 2.14 -12.89 0.27
C PHE A 78 2.86 -12.89 -1.06
N VAL A 79 3.78 -11.98 -1.24
CA VAL A 79 4.64 -11.90 -2.42
C VAL A 79 6.10 -11.70 -2.04
N ARG A 80 6.99 -12.23 -2.87
CA ARG A 80 8.43 -12.15 -2.69
C ARG A 80 8.91 -10.71 -2.86
N THR A 81 9.66 -10.23 -1.89
CA THR A 81 10.35 -8.94 -1.98
C THR A 81 11.69 -9.07 -2.72
N ALA A 82 12.32 -7.94 -3.07
CA ALA A 82 13.68 -7.92 -3.62
C ALA A 82 14.79 -8.30 -2.61
N GLN A 83 14.45 -8.52 -1.34
CA GLN A 83 15.42 -8.81 -0.28
C GLN A 83 16.11 -10.16 -0.53
N PRO A 84 17.45 -10.24 -0.55
CA PRO A 84 18.16 -11.51 -0.73
C PRO A 84 17.83 -12.53 0.37
N GLY A 85 17.64 -13.80 0.00
CA GLY A 85 17.32 -14.89 0.93
C GLY A 85 16.51 -16.00 0.26
N THR A 86 16.27 -17.08 1.01
CA THR A 86 15.48 -18.23 0.56
C THR A 86 14.09 -18.18 1.18
N VAL A 87 13.06 -18.35 0.36
CA VAL A 87 11.68 -18.58 0.82
C VAL A 87 11.29 -20.00 0.41
N PRO A 88 10.76 -20.83 1.33
CA PRO A 88 10.24 -22.15 0.97
C PRO A 88 9.07 -22.08 -0.02
N SER A 89 8.88 -23.15 -0.82
CA SER A 89 7.74 -23.24 -1.75
C SER A 89 6.37 -23.31 -1.05
N SER A 90 6.36 -23.66 0.22
CA SER A 90 5.18 -23.71 1.09
C SER A 90 5.62 -23.47 2.53
N PHE A 91 4.77 -22.82 3.32
CA PHE A 91 5.04 -22.50 4.72
C PHE A 91 3.71 -22.29 5.48
N ASP A 92 3.74 -22.35 6.80
CA ASP A 92 2.57 -22.06 7.64
C ASP A 92 2.51 -20.59 8.11
N ALA A 93 1.50 -20.24 8.90
CA ALA A 93 1.29 -18.88 9.37
C ALA A 93 2.36 -18.38 10.35
N GLU A 94 3.01 -19.28 11.10
CA GLU A 94 4.10 -18.92 12.00
C GLU A 94 5.36 -18.60 11.17
N GLU A 95 5.69 -19.48 10.22
CA GLU A 95 6.79 -19.27 9.29
C GLU A 95 6.57 -18.02 8.41
N ALA A 96 5.34 -17.74 8.01
CA ALA A 96 4.99 -16.52 7.28
C ALA A 96 5.35 -15.25 8.07
N ALA A 97 5.08 -15.24 9.38
CA ALA A 97 5.42 -14.10 10.25
C ALA A 97 6.93 -13.91 10.36
N ASP A 98 7.70 -15.00 10.45
CA ASP A 98 9.17 -14.96 10.47
C ASP A 98 9.75 -14.44 9.15
N LEU A 99 9.20 -14.89 8.01
CA LEU A 99 9.62 -14.47 6.67
C LEU A 99 9.29 -12.98 6.42
N GLU A 100 8.13 -12.51 6.87
CA GLU A 100 7.73 -11.10 6.80
C GLU A 100 8.60 -10.23 7.72
N ALA A 101 8.89 -10.68 8.94
CA ALA A 101 9.80 -9.99 9.86
C ALA A 101 11.23 -9.89 9.31
N ALA A 102 11.67 -10.90 8.55
CA ALA A 102 12.95 -10.87 7.81
C ALA A 102 12.89 -10.00 6.53
N GLY A 103 11.71 -9.50 6.17
CA GLY A 103 11.47 -8.70 4.96
C GLY A 103 11.57 -9.50 3.66
N LEU A 104 11.46 -10.82 3.72
CA LEU A 104 11.58 -11.70 2.55
C LEU A 104 10.27 -11.79 1.75
N ILE A 105 9.15 -11.65 2.44
CA ILE A 105 7.81 -11.57 1.85
C ILE A 105 7.06 -10.36 2.40
N GLU A 106 6.03 -9.94 1.69
CA GLU A 106 5.10 -8.91 2.15
C GLU A 106 3.67 -9.24 1.71
N GLU A 107 2.67 -8.76 2.44
CA GLU A 107 1.27 -8.96 2.07
C GLU A 107 0.97 -8.32 0.71
N VAL A 108 0.30 -9.05 -0.19
CA VAL A 108 -0.10 -8.49 -1.49
C VAL A 108 -1.12 -7.37 -1.31
N ASP A 109 -2.08 -7.58 -0.42
CA ASP A 109 -3.14 -6.64 -0.06
C ASP A 109 -3.64 -6.94 1.36
N SER A 110 -4.53 -6.09 1.87
CA SER A 110 -5.03 -6.21 3.24
C SER A 110 -6.11 -7.28 3.42
N ASN A 111 -6.44 -8.09 2.40
CA ASN A 111 -7.45 -9.13 2.55
C ASN A 111 -6.91 -10.28 3.40
N LYS A 112 -7.79 -10.79 4.26
CA LYS A 112 -7.52 -11.93 5.14
C LYS A 112 -8.48 -13.05 4.81
N GLY A 113 -8.03 -14.31 4.86
CA GLY A 113 -8.88 -15.45 4.54
C GLY A 113 -8.20 -16.55 3.73
N VAL A 114 -9.01 -17.45 3.17
CA VAL A 114 -8.57 -18.53 2.27
C VAL A 114 -8.77 -18.12 0.82
N TYR A 115 -7.76 -18.34 -0.01
CA TYR A 115 -7.80 -18.09 -1.44
C TYR A 115 -8.46 -19.25 -2.19
N THR A 116 -9.50 -18.94 -2.97
CA THR A 116 -10.24 -19.93 -3.78
C THR A 116 -10.41 -19.37 -5.20
N PRO A 117 -9.55 -19.75 -6.16
CA PRO A 117 -9.57 -19.23 -7.52
C PRO A 117 -10.79 -19.63 -8.36
#